data_AF-A0A1Y4RAA6-F1
#
_entry.id   AF-A0A1Y4RAA6-F1
#
_cell.length_a   1.000
_cell.length_b   1.000
_cell.length_c   1.000
_cell.angle_alpha   90.00
_cell.angle_beta   90.00
_cell.angle_gamma   90.00
#
_symmetry.space_group_name_H-M   'P 1'
#
loop_
_entity.id
_entity.type
_entity.pdbx_description
1 polymer ?
#
loop_
_entity_poly.entity_id
_entity_poly.type
_entity_poly.pdbx_seq_one_letter_code
_entity_poly.pdbx_strand_id
1 'polypeptide(L)'
;MPSLRGRAKAKTESQETKGTKTVDVRMRKVEFEKNPSLKAFFNATVSGYPVSTKVTFTEKEDGDDSIYGILFQSQKGKDGKYYDHIHPIDKETRTIIVNNLLSAFTKFFEGDEDVTIDENDVKVSQVVEKGNFKGQLGDAIIETSRPMALQNLELHQSKDGNYYLAYPGRNYKDSNGEWQKMPYYWPQKDSDTTQAILEAAVKEYEKA
;
A
#
# COMPACT_ATOMS: atom_id res chain seq x y z
N MET A 1 16.75 -10.75 6.79
CA MET A 1 16.05 -11.17 5.55
C MET A 1 15.37 -12.50 5.84
N PRO A 2 14.07 -12.68 5.60
CA PRO A 2 13.43 -13.98 5.79
C PRO A 2 13.90 -14.93 4.68
N SER A 3 14.35 -16.14 5.04
CA SER A 3 14.60 -17.25 4.12
C SER A 3 13.69 -18.42 4.51
N LEU A 4 13.19 -19.16 3.51
CA LEU A 4 12.20 -20.20 3.71
C LEU A 4 12.87 -21.53 4.09
N ARG A 5 12.84 -21.89 5.38
CA ARG A 5 12.75 -23.29 5.82
C ARG A 5 11.85 -23.43 7.05
N GLY A 6 10.73 -24.13 6.84
CA GLY A 6 10.00 -24.91 7.84
C GLY A 6 9.23 -24.13 8.89
N ARG A 7 7.90 -24.00 8.72
CA ARG A 7 6.98 -23.92 9.86
C ARG A 7 5.68 -24.70 9.58
N ALA A 8 5.33 -25.52 10.56
CA ALA A 8 4.27 -26.51 10.54
C ALA A 8 2.87 -25.88 10.70
N LYS A 9 1.88 -26.61 10.18
CA LYS A 9 0.44 -26.35 10.29
C LYS A 9 -0.01 -26.21 11.75
N ALA A 10 -0.79 -25.18 12.04
CA ALA A 10 -1.75 -25.18 13.14
C ALA A 10 -3.14 -24.80 12.59
N LYS A 11 -4.15 -25.55 13.01
CA LYS A 11 -5.56 -25.50 12.58
C LYS A 11 -6.37 -24.46 13.36
N THR A 12 -7.25 -23.76 12.63
CA THR A 12 -8.66 -23.37 12.90
C THR A 12 -8.97 -22.71 14.25
N GLU A 13 -9.59 -21.52 14.36
CA GLU A 13 -10.96 -21.19 13.97
C GLU A 13 -11.24 -19.67 13.85
N SER A 14 -12.28 -19.37 13.05
CA SER A 14 -13.32 -18.34 13.25
C SER A 14 -13.55 -17.35 12.09
N GLN A 15 -14.86 -17.27 11.78
CA GLN A 15 -15.69 -16.25 11.13
C GLN A 15 -15.39 -15.84 9.67
N GLU A 16 -16.29 -16.30 8.80
CA GLU A 16 -16.61 -15.77 7.46
C GLU A 16 -17.05 -14.30 7.62
N THR A 17 -16.36 -13.32 7.04
CA THR A 17 -16.33 -13.01 5.60
C THR A 17 -14.91 -12.94 5.04
N LYS A 18 -14.18 -14.05 5.01
CA LYS A 18 -12.90 -14.10 4.28
C LYS A 18 -13.17 -14.26 2.78
N GLY A 19 -13.30 -13.13 2.08
CA GLY A 19 -13.21 -13.13 0.63
C GLY A 19 -12.00 -13.96 0.18
N THR A 20 -12.17 -14.78 -0.86
CA THR A 20 -11.09 -15.62 -1.39
C THR A 20 -9.84 -14.77 -1.60
N LYS A 21 -8.74 -15.16 -0.95
CA LYS A 21 -7.44 -14.51 -1.13
C LYS A 21 -7.01 -14.64 -2.58
N THR A 22 -6.89 -13.52 -3.28
CA THR A 22 -6.50 -13.49 -4.68
C THR A 22 -5.45 -12.43 -4.97
N VAL A 23 -4.56 -12.76 -5.90
CA VAL A 23 -3.65 -11.81 -6.54
C VAL A 23 -3.75 -12.02 -8.05
N ASP A 24 -4.15 -10.98 -8.76
CA ASP A 24 -4.10 -10.92 -10.23
C ASP A 24 -2.97 -9.98 -10.65
N VAL A 25 -2.19 -10.37 -11.67
CA VAL A 25 -1.02 -9.63 -12.12
C VAL A 25 -1.12 -9.34 -13.61
N ARG A 26 -0.89 -8.08 -13.97
CA ARG A 26 -0.68 -7.66 -15.36
C ARG A 26 0.71 -7.10 -15.51
N MET A 27 1.51 -7.70 -16.39
CA MET A 27 2.93 -7.37 -16.49
C MET A 27 3.41 -7.02 -17.88
N ARG A 28 4.53 -6.31 -17.90
CA ARG A 28 5.32 -5.98 -19.08
C ARG A 28 6.78 -6.33 -18.82
N LYS A 29 7.29 -7.35 -19.53
CA LYS A 29 8.71 -7.71 -19.50
C LYS A 29 9.58 -6.58 -20.07
N VAL A 30 10.77 -6.42 -19.51
CA VAL A 30 11.75 -5.41 -19.91
C VAL A 30 13.15 -5.93 -19.75
N GLU A 31 14.08 -5.32 -20.48
CA GLU A 31 15.52 -5.55 -20.34
C GLU A 31 16.25 -4.21 -20.42
N PHE A 32 17.20 -3.99 -19.52
CA PHE A 32 18.00 -2.77 -19.46
C PHE A 32 19.46 -3.13 -19.21
N GLU A 33 20.36 -2.71 -20.11
CA GLU A 33 21.80 -2.93 -19.95
C GLU A 33 22.35 -2.37 -18.63
N LYS A 34 21.86 -1.19 -18.23
CA LYS A 34 22.29 -0.51 -16.99
C LYS A 34 21.56 -1.01 -15.73
N ASN A 35 20.55 -1.86 -15.89
CA ASN A 35 19.83 -2.50 -14.78
C ASN A 35 19.41 -3.92 -15.16
N PRO A 36 20.36 -4.86 -15.29
CA PRO A 36 20.10 -6.21 -15.76
C PRO A 36 19.25 -7.04 -14.78
N SER A 37 19.12 -6.57 -13.53
CA SER A 37 18.29 -7.21 -12.51
C SER A 37 16.79 -7.01 -12.76
N LEU A 38 16.39 -5.89 -13.36
CA LEU A 38 14.98 -5.57 -13.59
C LEU A 38 14.45 -6.40 -14.77
N LYS A 39 13.42 -7.23 -14.51
CA LYS A 39 12.85 -8.16 -15.49
C LYS A 39 11.47 -7.77 -15.99
N ALA A 40 10.67 -7.12 -15.15
CA ALA A 40 9.33 -6.67 -15.52
C ALA A 40 8.85 -5.50 -14.67
N PHE A 41 7.99 -4.68 -15.27
CA PHE A 41 7.06 -3.83 -14.53
C PHE A 41 5.70 -4.49 -14.49
N PHE A 42 4.98 -4.40 -13.38
CA PHE A 42 3.65 -4.98 -13.27
C PHE A 42 2.72 -4.18 -12.36
N ASN A 43 1.42 -4.41 -12.53
CA ASN A 43 0.38 -3.98 -11.63
C ASN A 43 -0.25 -5.23 -11.01
N ALA A 44 -0.67 -5.13 -9.75
CA ALA A 44 -1.34 -6.21 -9.04
C ALA A 44 -2.70 -5.77 -8.51
N THR A 45 -3.70 -6.65 -8.59
CA THR A 45 -4.95 -6.52 -7.84
C THR A 45 -4.90 -7.53 -6.71
N VAL A 46 -5.05 -7.07 -5.48
CA VAL A 46 -4.93 -7.89 -4.26
C VAL A 46 -6.25 -7.84 -3.50
N SER A 47 -6.78 -9.01 -3.11
CA SER A 47 -8.00 -9.14 -2.31
C SER A 47 -7.80 -10.16 -1.20
N GLY A 48 -8.35 -9.90 -0.01
CA GLY A 48 -8.30 -10.79 1.15
C GLY A 48 -6.93 -10.87 1.85
N TYR A 49 -5.90 -10.22 1.30
CA TYR A 49 -4.61 -10.02 1.94
C TYR A 49 -4.54 -8.60 2.50
N PRO A 50 -4.00 -8.39 3.72
CA PRO A 50 -3.82 -7.05 4.25
C PRO A 50 -2.82 -6.26 3.39
N VAL A 51 -3.25 -5.07 2.97
CA VAL A 51 -2.45 -4.09 2.26
C VAL A 51 -2.41 -2.82 3.09
N SER A 52 -1.20 -2.34 3.39
CA SER A 52 -1.03 -1.08 4.12
C SER A 52 -0.63 0.06 3.18
N THR A 53 -1.23 1.22 3.39
CA THR A 53 -0.90 2.45 2.65
C THR A 53 -1.06 3.66 3.55
N LYS A 54 -0.32 4.73 3.27
CA LYS A 54 -0.51 5.98 3.99
C LYS A 54 -1.58 6.81 3.28
N VAL A 55 -2.40 7.49 4.07
CA VAL A 55 -3.34 8.49 3.59
C VAL A 55 -3.06 9.82 4.26
N THR A 56 -3.39 10.90 3.56
CA THR A 56 -3.33 12.26 4.07
C THR A 56 -4.75 12.81 4.18
N PHE A 57 -5.04 13.41 5.32
CA PHE A 57 -6.28 14.10 5.61
C PHE A 57 -6.06 15.60 5.43
N THR A 58 -6.89 16.20 4.60
CA THR A 58 -6.80 17.62 4.26
C THR A 58 -8.13 18.32 4.46
N GLU A 59 -8.12 19.53 5.00
CA GLU A 59 -9.24 20.46 4.88
C GLU A 59 -9.23 21.10 3.49
N LYS A 60 -10.36 21.07 2.78
CA LYS A 60 -10.56 21.85 1.56
C LYS A 60 -11.22 23.17 1.92
N GLU A 61 -10.68 24.26 1.41
CA GLU A 61 -11.37 25.56 1.41
C GLU A 61 -12.52 25.49 0.37
N ASP A 62 -13.76 25.23 0.81
CA ASP A 62 -14.97 25.32 -0.03
C ASP A 62 -16.21 25.66 0.82
N GLY A 63 -16.57 26.96 0.92
CA GLY A 63 -17.81 27.42 1.58
C GLY A 63 -17.80 27.40 3.12
N ASP A 64 -18.95 27.72 3.74
CA ASP A 64 -19.15 27.79 5.21
C ASP A 64 -19.07 26.41 5.91
N ASP A 65 -18.96 25.31 5.16
CA ASP A 65 -18.80 23.95 5.68
C ASP A 65 -17.41 23.39 5.29
N SER A 66 -16.55 23.07 6.27
CA SER A 66 -15.26 22.43 6.02
C SER A 66 -15.44 21.06 5.36
N ILE A 67 -15.11 20.95 4.06
CA ILE A 67 -15.08 19.66 3.36
C ILE A 67 -13.72 19.03 3.59
N TYR A 68 -13.68 17.83 4.16
CA TYR A 68 -12.43 17.09 4.30
C TYR A 68 -12.14 16.17 3.11
N GLY A 69 -10.87 16.13 2.69
CA GLY A 69 -10.34 15.27 1.66
C GLY A 69 -9.46 14.17 2.24
N ILE A 70 -9.66 12.94 1.77
CA ILE A 70 -8.74 11.80 1.98
C ILE A 70 -7.96 11.59 0.69
N LEU A 71 -6.64 11.72 0.78
CA LEU A 71 -5.70 11.56 -0.33
C LEU A 71 -4.84 10.32 -0.09
N PHE A 72 -4.83 9.41 -1.05
CA PHE A 72 -3.89 8.29 -1.06
C PHE A 72 -2.51 8.75 -1.54
N GLN A 73 -1.49 7.97 -1.23
CA GLN A 73 -0.15 8.23 -1.76
C GLN A 73 -0.13 8.11 -3.28
N SER A 74 0.25 9.21 -3.91
CA SER A 74 0.27 9.35 -5.36
C SER A 74 1.58 9.94 -5.86
N GLN A 75 1.86 9.69 -7.13
CA GLN A 75 2.95 10.31 -7.87
C GLN A 75 2.40 11.19 -8.98
N LYS A 76 3.05 12.34 -9.19
CA LYS A 76 2.77 13.20 -10.33
C LYS A 76 3.25 12.54 -11.63
N GLY A 77 2.33 12.29 -12.54
CA GLY A 77 2.58 11.84 -13.89
C GLY A 77 3.18 12.93 -14.78
N LYS A 78 3.65 12.53 -15.96
CA LYS A 78 4.23 13.46 -16.96
C LYS A 78 3.22 14.48 -17.50
N ASP A 79 1.94 14.13 -17.45
CA ASP A 79 0.80 15.00 -17.79
C ASP A 79 0.44 16.00 -16.68
N GLY A 80 1.18 15.98 -15.57
CA GLY A 80 0.95 16.84 -14.42
C GLY A 80 -0.15 16.37 -13.46
N LYS A 81 -0.86 15.28 -13.77
CA LYS A 81 -1.89 14.70 -12.91
C LYS A 81 -1.27 13.79 -11.85
N TYR A 82 -1.96 13.55 -10.75
CA TYR A 82 -1.51 12.64 -9.70
C TYR A 82 -2.20 11.28 -9.86
N TYR A 83 -1.41 10.22 -9.71
CA TYR A 83 -1.85 8.83 -9.83
C TYR A 83 -1.51 8.09 -8.54
N ASP A 84 -2.53 7.53 -7.89
CA ASP A 84 -2.39 6.77 -6.65
C ASP A 84 -1.60 5.49 -6.91
N HIS A 85 -0.56 5.23 -6.12
CA HIS A 85 0.21 3.97 -6.19
C HIS A 85 -0.59 2.78 -5.68
N ILE A 86 -1.43 3.03 -4.68
CA ILE A 86 -2.36 2.08 -4.11
C ILE A 86 -3.73 2.76 -4.07
N HIS A 87 -4.73 2.15 -4.70
CA HIS A 87 -6.08 2.66 -4.68
C HIS A 87 -7.13 1.55 -4.56
N PRO A 88 -8.30 1.83 -3.95
CA PRO A 88 -9.45 0.94 -3.99
C PRO A 88 -9.86 0.65 -5.43
N ILE A 89 -10.19 -0.61 -5.74
CA ILE A 89 -10.51 -0.99 -7.13
C ILE A 89 -11.85 -0.44 -7.61
N ASP A 90 -12.79 -0.18 -6.69
CA ASP A 90 -14.13 0.29 -6.99
C ASP A 90 -14.61 1.37 -6.00
N LYS A 91 -15.75 1.97 -6.35
CA LYS A 91 -16.36 3.06 -5.58
C LYS A 91 -16.84 2.60 -4.20
N GLU A 92 -17.38 1.39 -4.10
CA GLU A 92 -17.92 0.86 -2.85
C GLU A 92 -16.80 0.68 -1.82
N THR A 93 -15.72 0.00 -2.22
CA THR A 93 -14.50 -0.17 -1.43
C THR A 93 -13.93 1.17 -1.00
N ARG A 94 -13.89 2.15 -1.93
CA ARG A 94 -13.46 3.51 -1.62
C ARG A 94 -14.34 4.17 -0.58
N THR A 95 -15.66 4.12 -0.73
CA THR A 95 -16.61 4.73 0.21
C THR A 95 -16.46 4.15 1.60
N ILE A 96 -16.33 2.84 1.73
CA ILE A 96 -16.15 2.19 3.05
C ILE A 96 -14.83 2.64 3.70
N ILE A 97 -13.72 2.59 2.97
CA ILE A 97 -12.41 3.01 3.49
C ILE A 97 -12.45 4.49 3.90
N VAL A 98 -13.03 5.36 3.08
CA VAL A 98 -13.13 6.80 3.38
C VAL A 98 -14.01 7.05 4.61
N ASN A 99 -15.17 6.40 4.73
CA ASN A 99 -16.04 6.59 5.90
C ASN A 99 -15.35 6.15 7.20
N ASN A 100 -14.65 5.00 7.16
CA ASN A 100 -13.88 4.52 8.30
C ASN A 100 -12.75 5.49 8.66
N LEU A 101 -12.04 6.02 7.66
CA LEU A 101 -11.00 7.03 7.85
C LEU A 101 -11.54 8.31 8.46
N LEU A 102 -12.65 8.85 7.95
CA LEU A 102 -13.27 10.06 8.49
C LEU A 102 -13.64 9.86 9.97
N SER A 103 -14.26 8.73 10.31
CA SER A 103 -14.54 8.39 11.71
C SER A 103 -13.27 8.27 12.55
N ALA A 104 -12.16 7.77 11.99
CA ALA A 104 -10.84 7.68 12.64
C ALA A 104 -10.32 9.06 13.02
N PHE A 105 -10.28 9.95 12.02
CA PHE A 105 -9.75 11.28 12.20
C PHE A 105 -10.60 12.08 13.17
N THR A 106 -11.94 11.99 13.10
CA THR A 106 -12.84 12.63 14.09
C THR A 106 -12.50 12.21 15.52
N LYS A 107 -12.42 10.89 15.80
CA LYS A 107 -12.07 10.39 17.14
C LYS A 107 -10.67 10.84 17.59
N PHE A 108 -9.70 10.84 16.68
CA PHE A 108 -8.35 11.32 16.98
C PHE A 108 -8.35 12.81 17.39
N PHE A 109 -9.06 13.67 16.66
CA PHE A 109 -9.16 15.10 17.01
C PHE A 109 -10.00 15.37 18.27
N GLU A 110 -10.88 14.44 18.65
CA GLU A 110 -11.67 14.49 19.88
C GLU A 110 -10.91 14.01 21.13
N GLY A 111 -9.71 13.43 20.98
CA GLY A 111 -8.79 13.15 22.09
C GLY A 111 -8.41 11.69 22.33
N ASP A 112 -8.71 10.76 21.40
CA ASP A 112 -8.32 9.35 21.51
C ASP A 112 -6.92 9.08 20.91
N GLU A 113 -6.01 8.48 21.68
CA GLU A 113 -4.74 7.94 21.18
C GLU A 113 -4.97 6.60 20.45
N ASP A 114 -4.51 6.51 19.19
CA ASP A 114 -4.63 5.36 18.27
C ASP A 114 -6.05 4.78 18.08
N VAL A 115 -6.71 5.21 17.01
CA VAL A 115 -8.11 4.81 16.73
C VAL A 115 -8.19 3.55 15.86
N THR A 116 -8.60 2.44 16.46
CA THR A 116 -9.06 1.26 15.71
C THR A 116 -10.55 1.43 15.39
N ILE A 117 -10.89 1.52 14.09
CA ILE A 117 -12.23 1.89 13.62
C ILE A 117 -13.07 0.67 13.27
N ASP A 118 -12.44 -0.35 12.69
CA ASP A 118 -13.11 -1.57 12.26
C ASP A 118 -12.18 -2.75 12.53
N GLU A 119 -12.57 -3.58 13.50
CA GLU A 119 -11.84 -4.78 13.93
C GLU A 119 -11.67 -5.81 12.80
N ASN A 120 -12.44 -5.69 11.71
CA ASN A 120 -12.54 -6.72 10.68
C ASN A 120 -11.87 -6.37 9.35
N ASP A 121 -11.60 -5.10 9.01
CA ASP A 121 -11.16 -4.76 7.63
C ASP A 121 -10.31 -3.49 7.45
N VAL A 122 -10.33 -2.49 8.34
CA VAL A 122 -9.53 -1.26 8.19
C VAL A 122 -8.97 -0.81 9.54
N LYS A 123 -7.66 -0.95 9.71
CA LYS A 123 -6.94 -0.42 10.88
C LYS A 123 -6.27 0.90 10.52
N VAL A 124 -6.52 1.95 11.31
CA VAL A 124 -5.82 3.22 11.22
C VAL A 124 -4.78 3.26 12.33
N SER A 125 -3.54 3.59 12.00
CA SER A 125 -2.45 3.67 12.96
C SER A 125 -1.58 4.88 12.67
N GLN A 126 -0.92 5.42 13.70
CA GLN A 126 0.01 6.54 13.59
C GLN A 126 -0.62 7.78 12.93
N VAL A 127 -1.59 8.39 13.61
CA VAL A 127 -2.15 9.67 13.19
C VAL A 127 -1.23 10.81 13.66
N VAL A 128 -0.75 11.63 12.73
CA VAL A 128 0.15 12.77 13.04
C VAL A 128 -0.42 14.05 12.46
N GLU A 129 -0.72 15.02 13.33
CA GLU A 129 -1.15 16.35 12.91
C GLU A 129 0.01 17.14 12.28
N LYS A 130 -0.27 17.87 11.19
CA LYS A 130 0.76 18.68 10.49
C LYS A 130 0.27 20.10 10.18
N GLY A 131 0.44 21.01 11.12
CA GLY A 131 0.04 22.43 10.98
C GLY A 131 0.85 23.29 9.99
N ASN A 132 1.68 22.70 9.10
CA ASN A 132 2.63 23.44 8.27
C ASN A 132 2.13 23.76 6.84
N PHE A 133 0.93 23.33 6.45
CA PHE A 133 0.35 23.59 5.12
C PHE A 133 -1.09 24.09 5.24
N LYS A 134 -1.49 25.05 4.40
CA LYS A 134 -2.91 25.41 4.23
C LYS A 134 -3.68 24.16 3.82
N GLY A 135 -4.50 23.65 4.73
CA GLY A 135 -5.37 22.52 4.49
C GLY A 135 -4.77 21.14 4.71
N GLN A 136 -3.52 20.93 5.15
CA GLN A 136 -3.11 19.59 5.61
C GLN A 136 -3.37 19.47 7.11
N LEU A 137 -4.15 18.47 7.52
CA LEU A 137 -4.51 18.28 8.91
C LEU A 137 -3.77 17.08 9.52
N GLY A 138 -3.58 15.99 8.77
CA GLY A 138 -2.78 14.89 9.28
C GLY A 138 -2.45 13.78 8.30
N ASP A 139 -1.65 12.84 8.77
CA ASP A 139 -1.28 11.62 8.06
C ASP A 139 -1.73 10.40 8.86
N ALA A 140 -2.15 9.32 8.21
CA ALA A 140 -2.43 8.04 8.87
C ALA A 140 -1.97 6.85 8.03
N ILE A 141 -1.61 5.75 8.69
CA ILE A 141 -1.36 4.45 8.04
C ILE A 141 -2.64 3.63 8.14
N ILE A 142 -3.18 3.26 6.98
CA ILE A 142 -4.26 2.28 6.91
C ILE A 142 -3.73 0.91 6.59
N GLU A 143 -4.35 -0.12 7.13
CA GLU A 143 -4.18 -1.51 6.74
C GLU A 143 -5.56 -2.10 6.41
N THR A 144 -5.70 -2.71 5.23
CA THR A 144 -6.99 -3.26 4.78
C THR A 144 -6.88 -4.52 3.95
N SER A 145 -7.79 -5.47 4.17
CA SER A 145 -7.99 -6.69 3.36
C SER A 145 -8.86 -6.47 2.13
N ARG A 146 -9.45 -5.28 1.97
CA ARG A 146 -10.35 -4.97 0.87
C ARG A 146 -9.61 -4.97 -0.48
N PRO A 147 -10.31 -5.14 -1.61
CA PRO A 147 -9.68 -5.17 -2.92
C PRO A 147 -8.92 -3.88 -3.27
N MET A 148 -7.59 -3.97 -3.37
CA MET A 148 -6.70 -2.86 -3.71
C MET A 148 -5.95 -3.12 -5.01
N ALA A 149 -5.78 -2.08 -5.82
CA ALA A 149 -4.89 -2.08 -6.97
C ALA A 149 -3.54 -1.44 -6.58
N LEU A 150 -2.45 -2.15 -6.87
CA LEU A 150 -1.07 -1.73 -6.65
C LEU A 150 -0.42 -1.48 -8.01
N GLN A 151 0.17 -0.30 -8.19
CA GLN A 151 0.69 0.14 -9.48
C GLN A 151 2.21 0.30 -9.49
N ASN A 152 2.82 0.05 -10.67
CA ASN A 152 4.24 0.26 -10.95
C ASN A 152 5.18 -0.56 -10.05
N LEU A 153 4.82 -1.82 -9.79
CA LEU A 153 5.67 -2.79 -9.12
C LEU A 153 6.80 -3.24 -10.05
N GLU A 154 7.96 -3.53 -9.48
CA GLU A 154 9.13 -3.99 -10.20
C GLU A 154 9.46 -5.42 -9.78
N LEU A 155 9.59 -6.33 -10.77
CA LEU A 155 10.11 -7.67 -10.55
C LEU A 155 11.59 -7.69 -10.91
N HIS A 156 12.41 -8.05 -9.93
CA HIS A 156 13.85 -8.19 -10.10
C HIS A 156 14.31 -9.63 -9.93
N GLN A 157 15.43 -9.95 -10.58
CA GLN A 157 16.17 -11.19 -10.36
C GLN A 157 17.60 -10.86 -9.89
N SER A 158 17.96 -11.41 -8.74
CA SER A 158 19.31 -11.34 -8.18
C SER A 158 20.31 -12.15 -9.01
N LYS A 159 21.61 -11.95 -8.78
CA LYS A 159 22.68 -12.69 -9.47
C LYS A 159 22.60 -14.20 -9.23
N ASP A 160 22.09 -14.61 -8.07
CA ASP A 160 21.93 -16.02 -7.68
C ASP A 160 20.64 -16.63 -8.26
N GLY A 161 19.92 -15.90 -9.12
CA GLY A 161 18.70 -16.37 -9.78
C GLY A 161 17.41 -16.15 -8.98
N ASN A 162 17.49 -15.74 -7.71
CA ASN A 162 16.31 -15.50 -6.86
C ASN A 162 15.56 -14.24 -7.28
N TYR A 163 14.23 -14.33 -7.36
CA TYR A 163 13.35 -13.19 -7.63
C TYR A 163 13.02 -12.40 -6.35
N TYR A 164 12.85 -11.09 -6.50
CA TYR A 164 12.36 -10.21 -5.44
C TYR A 164 11.56 -9.05 -6.01
N LEU A 165 10.67 -8.50 -5.18
CA LEU A 165 9.91 -7.30 -5.52
C LEU A 165 10.69 -6.06 -5.13
N ALA A 166 10.67 -5.05 -5.99
CA ALA A 166 10.97 -3.69 -5.61
C ALA A 166 9.71 -2.82 -5.77
N TYR A 167 9.54 -1.93 -4.81
CA TYR A 167 8.42 -0.99 -4.78
C TYR A 167 8.88 0.37 -5.33
N PRO A 168 7.99 1.12 -6.01
CA PRO A 168 8.26 2.51 -6.33
C PRO A 168 8.49 3.25 -5.01
N GLY A 169 9.51 4.10 -4.97
CA GLY A 169 9.91 4.76 -3.74
C GLY A 169 10.58 6.10 -3.98
N ARG A 170 10.62 6.90 -2.92
CA ARG A 170 11.36 8.16 -2.87
C ARG A 170 12.74 7.91 -2.28
N ASN A 171 13.76 8.43 -2.96
CA ASN A 171 15.10 8.48 -2.39
C ASN A 171 15.15 9.58 -1.31
N TYR A 172 15.66 9.24 -0.14
CA TYR A 172 15.95 10.18 0.94
C TYR A 172 17.34 9.92 1.50
N LYS A 173 17.93 10.90 2.16
CA LYS A 173 19.14 10.68 2.96
C LYS A 173 18.75 10.39 4.39
N ASP A 174 19.27 9.32 4.97
CA ASP A 174 19.09 9.05 6.39
C ASP A 174 19.95 9.96 7.27
N SER A 175 19.92 9.75 8.60
CA SER A 175 20.70 10.54 9.56
C SER A 175 22.22 10.44 9.37
N ASN A 176 22.69 9.41 8.66
CA ASN A 176 24.10 9.21 8.34
C ASN A 176 24.47 9.79 6.96
N GLY A 177 23.50 10.39 6.26
CA GLY A 177 23.69 10.94 4.92
C GLY A 177 23.69 9.89 3.81
N GLU A 178 23.40 8.62 4.13
CA GLU A 178 23.31 7.54 3.15
C GLU A 178 21.99 7.60 2.39
N TRP A 179 22.05 7.34 1.08
CA TRP A 179 20.85 7.30 0.25
C TRP A 179 20.05 6.03 0.54
N GLN A 180 18.86 6.22 1.07
CA GLN A 180 17.88 5.17 1.31
C GLN A 180 16.69 5.34 0.35
N LYS A 181 16.07 4.22 -0.03
CA LYS A 181 14.82 4.22 -0.81
C LYS A 181 13.66 3.93 0.15
N MET A 182 12.83 4.94 0.43
CA MET A 182 11.57 4.72 1.14
C MET A 182 10.50 4.33 0.11
N PRO A 183 9.87 3.15 0.21
CA PRO A 183 8.79 2.83 -0.70
C PRO A 183 7.63 3.82 -0.50
N TYR A 184 6.91 4.15 -1.57
CA TYR A 184 5.82 5.12 -1.47
C TYR A 184 4.79 4.60 -0.50
N TYR A 185 4.32 3.37 -0.65
CA TYR A 185 3.55 2.68 0.37
C TYR A 185 4.42 1.73 1.17
N TRP A 186 4.06 1.57 2.43
CA TRP A 186 4.78 0.74 3.36
C TRP A 186 4.01 -0.58 3.48
N PRO A 187 4.34 -1.65 2.74
CA PRO A 187 3.94 -2.95 3.23
C PRO A 187 4.62 -3.08 4.60
N GLN A 188 3.82 -3.12 5.67
CA GLN A 188 4.37 -3.66 6.91
C GLN A 188 4.94 -5.04 6.60
N LYS A 189 5.82 -5.51 7.48
CA LYS A 189 6.53 -6.79 7.42
C LYS A 189 5.62 -8.03 7.43
N ASP A 190 4.42 -7.97 6.84
CA ASP A 190 3.61 -9.14 6.60
C ASP A 190 4.20 -9.90 5.41
N SER A 191 4.90 -10.98 5.72
CA SER A 191 5.53 -11.83 4.72
C SER A 191 4.53 -12.34 3.71
N ASP A 192 3.26 -12.50 4.11
CA ASP A 192 2.29 -13.28 3.35
C ASP A 192 1.75 -12.50 2.14
N THR A 193 1.42 -11.21 2.30
CA THR A 193 0.97 -10.37 1.17
C THR A 193 2.08 -10.19 0.15
N THR A 194 3.29 -9.82 0.60
CA THR A 194 4.45 -9.64 -0.28
C THR A 194 4.81 -10.94 -0.99
N GLN A 195 4.78 -12.07 -0.28
CA GLN A 195 5.05 -13.39 -0.85
C GLN A 195 3.99 -13.76 -1.89
N ALA A 196 2.70 -13.57 -1.61
CA ALA A 196 1.63 -13.86 -2.56
C ALA A 196 1.75 -13.04 -3.85
N ILE A 197 2.11 -11.75 -3.73
CA ILE A 197 2.37 -10.89 -4.89
C ILE A 197 3.60 -11.39 -5.68
N LEU A 198 4.68 -11.75 -4.99
CA LEU A 198 5.89 -12.25 -5.62
C LEU A 198 5.63 -13.56 -6.38
N GLU A 199 4.94 -14.52 -5.76
CA GLU A 199 4.59 -15.80 -6.37
C GLU A 199 3.71 -15.62 -7.61
N ALA A 200 2.70 -14.75 -7.53
CA ALA A 200 1.85 -14.44 -8.68
C ALA A 200 2.65 -13.78 -9.81
N ALA A 201 3.56 -12.85 -9.48
CA ALA A 201 4.40 -12.17 -10.46
C ALA A 201 5.40 -13.13 -11.12
N VAL A 202 6.09 -14.00 -10.37
CA VAL A 202 7.01 -14.99 -10.93
C VAL A 202 6.26 -15.96 -11.83
N LYS A 203 5.13 -16.49 -11.37
CA LYS A 203 4.29 -17.39 -12.16
C LYS A 203 3.85 -16.75 -13.48
N GLU A 204 3.48 -15.47 -13.46
CA GLU A 204 3.10 -14.75 -14.67
C GLU A 204 4.30 -14.46 -15.59
N TYR A 205 5.47 -14.16 -15.02
CA TYR A 205 6.70 -13.96 -15.78
C TYR A 205 7.14 -15.22 -16.54
N GLU A 206 6.99 -16.39 -15.92
CA GLU A 206 7.39 -17.68 -16.47
C GLU A 206 6.40 -18.29 -17.48
N LYS A 207 5.15 -17.82 -17.52
CA LYS A 207 4.15 -18.25 -18.53
C LYS A 207 4.42 -17.72 -19.93
N ALA A 208 5.04 -16.54 -20.02
CA ALA A 208 5.30 -15.79 -21.25
C ALA A 208 6.70 -16.07 -21.78
#